data_AF-A0A935HEQ5-F1
#
_entry.id   AF-A0A935HEQ5-F1
#
_cell.length_a   1.000
_cell.length_b   1.000
_cell.length_c   1.000
_cell.angle_alpha   90.00
_cell.angle_beta   90.00
_cell.angle_gamma   90.00
#
_symmetry.space_group_name_H-M   'P 1'
#
loop_
_entity.id
_entity.type
_entity.pdbx_description
1 polymer ?
#
loop_
_entity_poly.entity_id
_entity_poly.type
_entity_poly.pdbx_seq_one_letter_code
_entity_poly.pdbx_strand_id
1 'polypeptide(L)'
;MGYPERIVCLTEEPTEVLYALGEQDRIVGISGFAVRPPRARREKPKVSAFLSAKIERILDLRPDLVIGFSDIQADIAQALIKAGIEVWISNHRSVEGIRAYILRLGAMVGATKKAHDYLAEIDAGIDRIRAQAANLPKRPRVYFEEWDEPRISGILWVAELIRIAGGDDIFPELAAQSLARQRILANDDEIIRRAPELVLGSWCGKKFRPDQVAARPGWAEMPAVRHGALVEIKSPIILPHRTPSQRPHRLAACCGTRCQRRHCFHGEPGCWCGQCRWLDARSVDCGNCGLGGRRHVDGGGRIRFGQFASRYRAR
;
A
#
# COMPACT_ATOMS: atom_id res chain seq x y z
N MET A 1 -35.17 -13.14 -0.39
CA MET A 1 -33.73 -13.21 -0.07
C MET A 1 -33.13 -11.86 -0.37
N GLY A 2 -32.54 -11.21 0.64
CA GLY A 2 -31.92 -9.88 0.49
C GLY A 2 -30.44 -9.99 0.12
N TYR A 3 -29.88 -8.90 -0.40
CA TYR A 3 -28.44 -8.74 -0.56
C TYR A 3 -27.78 -8.42 0.80
N PRO A 4 -26.46 -8.61 0.97
CA PRO A 4 -25.75 -8.28 2.20
C PRO A 4 -25.90 -6.80 2.58
N GLU A 5 -26.26 -6.51 3.82
CA GLU A 5 -26.49 -5.17 4.36
C GLU A 5 -25.49 -4.79 5.46
N ARG A 6 -24.70 -5.74 5.97
CA ARG A 6 -23.74 -5.54 7.06
C ARG A 6 -22.38 -6.13 6.69
N ILE A 7 -21.63 -5.37 5.90
CA ILE A 7 -20.37 -5.80 5.31
C ILE A 7 -19.18 -5.32 6.13
N VAL A 8 -18.26 -6.23 6.45
CA VAL A 8 -16.92 -5.89 6.96
C VAL A 8 -15.89 -6.00 5.84
N CYS A 9 -15.16 -4.92 5.60
CA CYS A 9 -14.10 -4.82 4.60
C CYS A 9 -12.73 -5.01 5.25
N LEU A 10 -12.06 -6.13 5.02
CA LEU A 10 -10.76 -6.44 5.61
C LEU A 10 -9.58 -5.76 4.88
N THR A 11 -9.83 -5.17 3.71
CA THR A 11 -8.85 -4.43 2.91
C THR A 11 -9.45 -3.14 2.31
N GLU A 12 -8.62 -2.37 1.58
CA GLU A 12 -9.01 -1.08 1.01
C GLU A 12 -9.95 -1.23 -0.20
N GLU A 13 -9.70 -2.21 -1.06
CA GLU A 13 -10.41 -2.43 -2.33
C GLU A 13 -11.93 -2.57 -2.17
N PRO A 14 -12.47 -3.44 -1.27
CA PRO A 14 -13.91 -3.53 -1.07
C PRO A 14 -14.49 -2.24 -0.48
N THR A 15 -13.72 -1.55 0.35
CA THR A 15 -14.13 -0.24 0.88
C THR A 15 -14.27 0.74 -0.28
N GLU A 16 -13.22 0.94 -1.07
CA GLU A 16 -13.20 1.91 -2.17
C GLU A 16 -14.31 1.65 -3.19
N VAL A 17 -14.49 0.40 -3.62
CA VAL A 17 -15.53 0.05 -4.59
C VAL A 17 -16.92 0.31 -4.03
N LEU A 18 -17.24 -0.13 -2.80
CA LEU A 18 -18.56 0.12 -2.22
C LEU A 18 -18.86 1.62 -2.06
N TYR A 19 -17.87 2.45 -1.71
CA TYR A 19 -18.06 3.91 -1.73
C TYR A 19 -18.25 4.47 -3.14
N ALA A 20 -17.55 3.95 -4.15
CA ALA A 20 -17.70 4.37 -5.54
C ALA A 20 -19.09 4.01 -6.10
N LEU A 21 -19.65 2.87 -5.68
CA LEU A 21 -21.00 2.44 -6.04
C LEU A 21 -22.10 3.13 -5.21
N GLY A 22 -21.75 3.98 -4.25
CA GLY A 22 -22.71 4.61 -3.34
C GLY A 22 -23.38 3.63 -2.37
N GLU A 23 -22.75 2.50 -2.08
CA GLU A 23 -23.23 1.42 -1.21
C GLU A 23 -22.50 1.41 0.16
N GLN A 24 -21.83 2.50 0.52
CA GLN A 24 -21.03 2.60 1.76
C GLN A 24 -21.83 2.39 3.05
N ASP A 25 -23.14 2.58 3.03
CA ASP A 25 -23.99 2.45 4.22
C ASP A 25 -24.06 1.01 4.70
N ARG A 26 -23.85 0.05 3.79
CA ARG A 26 -23.71 -1.38 4.11
C ARG A 26 -22.46 -1.70 4.92
N ILE A 27 -21.44 -0.84 4.88
CA ILE A 27 -20.16 -1.11 5.55
C ILE A 27 -20.32 -0.85 7.05
N VAL A 28 -20.09 -1.90 7.86
CA VAL A 28 -20.14 -1.83 9.33
C VAL A 28 -18.76 -1.86 9.97
N GLY A 29 -17.72 -2.25 9.23
CA GLY A 29 -16.33 -2.23 9.71
C GLY A 29 -15.32 -2.23 8.56
N ILE A 30 -14.17 -1.61 8.79
CA ILE A 30 -13.08 -1.50 7.80
C ILE A 30 -11.73 -1.94 8.37
N SER A 31 -10.79 -2.17 7.46
CA SER A 31 -9.38 -2.28 7.79
C SER A 31 -8.79 -0.97 8.29
N GLY A 32 -7.85 -1.06 9.22
CA GLY A 32 -6.99 0.05 9.62
C GLY A 32 -6.12 0.60 8.48
N PHE A 33 -6.02 -0.11 7.35
CA PHE A 33 -5.28 0.29 6.15
C PHE A 33 -6.15 0.89 5.05
N ALA A 34 -7.49 0.82 5.15
CA ALA A 34 -8.36 1.51 4.23
C ALA A 34 -8.20 3.03 4.44
N VAL A 35 -7.50 3.70 3.53
CA VAL A 35 -7.29 5.16 3.55
C VAL A 35 -8.05 5.87 2.42
N ARG A 36 -8.64 5.11 1.50
CA ARG A 36 -9.47 5.61 0.41
C ARG A 36 -10.91 5.05 0.47
N PRO A 37 -11.93 5.91 0.34
CA PRO A 37 -11.85 7.37 0.44
C PRO A 37 -11.47 7.81 1.88
N PRO A 38 -10.81 8.97 2.08
CA PRO A 38 -10.38 9.43 3.40
C PRO A 38 -11.51 9.51 4.45
N ARG A 39 -12.75 9.76 4.00
CA ARG A 39 -13.95 9.80 4.83
C ARG A 39 -14.31 8.47 5.49
N ALA A 40 -13.99 7.34 4.84
CA ALA A 40 -14.30 6.00 5.36
C ALA A 40 -13.65 5.76 6.73
N ARG A 41 -12.43 6.29 6.93
CA ARG A 41 -11.73 6.24 8.22
C ARG A 41 -12.39 7.06 9.31
N ARG A 42 -13.24 8.02 8.99
CA ARG A 42 -13.95 8.83 9.99
C ARG A 42 -15.29 8.20 10.32
N GLU A 43 -15.94 7.65 9.30
CA GLU A 43 -17.30 7.12 9.36
C GLU A 43 -17.37 5.70 9.94
N LYS A 44 -16.34 4.88 9.74
CA LYS A 44 -16.39 3.44 10.04
C LYS A 44 -15.40 3.01 11.14
N PRO A 45 -15.78 2.03 12.00
CA PRO A 45 -14.87 1.47 12.98
C PRO A 45 -13.81 0.59 12.30
N LYS A 46 -12.60 0.56 12.88
CA LYS A 46 -11.49 -0.26 12.39
C LYS A 46 -11.47 -1.57 13.16
N VAL A 47 -11.54 -2.68 12.45
CA VAL A 47 -11.69 -4.01 13.05
C VAL A 47 -10.60 -5.00 12.68
N SER A 48 -9.81 -4.68 11.64
CA SER A 48 -8.66 -5.47 11.24
C SER A 48 -7.44 -4.60 10.94
N ALA A 49 -6.28 -5.22 11.08
CA ALA A 49 -5.06 -4.88 10.35
C ALA A 49 -4.97 -5.80 9.12
N PHE A 50 -3.85 -5.77 8.40
CA PHE A 50 -3.69 -6.59 7.18
C PHE A 50 -3.51 -8.08 7.50
N LEU A 51 -2.69 -8.40 8.51
CA LEU A 51 -2.37 -9.77 8.93
C LEU A 51 -3.15 -10.28 10.14
N SER A 52 -3.90 -9.40 10.81
CA SER A 52 -4.58 -9.74 12.06
C SER A 52 -5.94 -9.06 12.12
N ALA A 53 -6.95 -9.77 12.60
CA ALA A 53 -8.28 -9.23 12.83
C ALA A 53 -8.68 -9.41 14.30
N LYS A 54 -9.49 -8.49 14.81
CA LYS A 54 -10.14 -8.63 16.12
C LYS A 54 -11.46 -9.36 15.89
N ILE A 55 -11.44 -10.70 15.90
CA ILE A 55 -12.58 -11.52 15.49
C ILE A 55 -13.81 -11.21 16.33
N GLU A 56 -13.67 -11.07 17.64
CA GLU A 56 -14.76 -10.73 18.57
C GLU A 56 -15.40 -9.39 18.18
N ARG A 57 -14.56 -8.39 17.87
CA ARG A 57 -15.04 -7.07 17.45
C ARG A 57 -15.72 -7.10 16.08
N ILE A 58 -15.35 -8.03 15.21
CA ILE A 58 -16.06 -8.27 13.94
C ILE A 58 -17.43 -8.87 14.24
N LEU A 59 -17.50 -9.88 15.10
CA LEU A 59 -18.76 -10.54 15.49
C LEU A 59 -19.74 -9.57 16.18
N ASP A 60 -19.24 -8.66 17.02
CA ASP A 60 -20.04 -7.61 17.66
C ASP A 60 -20.77 -6.70 16.65
N LEU A 61 -20.18 -6.53 15.45
CA LEU A 61 -20.80 -5.78 14.36
C LEU A 61 -21.89 -6.58 13.65
N ARG A 62 -22.10 -7.86 13.96
CA ARG A 62 -23.09 -8.75 13.35
C ARG A 62 -23.08 -8.65 11.81
N PRO A 63 -21.92 -8.88 11.15
CA PRO A 63 -21.87 -8.84 9.70
C PRO A 63 -22.63 -10.02 9.09
N ASP A 64 -23.21 -9.78 7.93
CA ASP A 64 -23.75 -10.84 7.07
C ASP A 64 -22.76 -11.25 5.97
N LEU A 65 -21.76 -10.41 5.68
CA LEU A 65 -20.67 -10.71 4.76
C LEU A 65 -19.36 -10.08 5.22
N VAL A 66 -18.26 -10.83 5.12
CA VAL A 66 -16.90 -10.31 5.27
C VAL A 66 -16.15 -10.43 3.96
N ILE A 67 -15.54 -9.34 3.51
CA ILE A 67 -14.79 -9.30 2.25
C ILE A 67 -13.32 -9.06 2.53
N GLY A 68 -12.46 -9.92 1.98
CA GLY A 68 -11.01 -9.82 2.07
C GLY A 68 -10.28 -10.00 0.73
N PHE A 69 -8.96 -9.97 0.80
CA PHE A 69 -8.08 -10.12 -0.35
C PHE A 69 -6.84 -10.97 -0.03
N SER A 70 -6.53 -11.89 -0.95
CA SER A 70 -5.36 -12.76 -0.96
C SER A 70 -5.32 -13.86 0.10
N ASP A 71 -4.44 -14.83 -0.17
CA ASP A 71 -4.00 -15.89 0.74
C ASP A 71 -3.54 -15.39 2.11
N ILE A 72 -3.02 -14.16 2.20
CA ILE A 72 -2.58 -13.54 3.45
C ILE A 72 -3.71 -13.44 4.49
N GLN A 73 -4.97 -13.39 4.05
CA GLN A 73 -6.13 -13.34 4.95
C GLN A 73 -6.81 -14.70 5.14
N ALA A 74 -6.20 -15.81 4.68
CA ALA A 74 -6.79 -17.15 4.76
C ALA A 74 -7.08 -17.58 6.21
N ASP A 75 -6.19 -17.32 7.16
CA ASP A 75 -6.42 -17.68 8.57
C ASP A 75 -7.55 -16.86 9.20
N ILE A 76 -7.64 -15.57 8.87
CA ILE A 76 -8.74 -14.70 9.29
C ILE A 76 -10.06 -15.21 8.71
N ALA A 77 -10.07 -15.55 7.41
CA ALA A 77 -11.24 -16.10 6.73
C ALA A 77 -11.67 -17.41 7.39
N GLN A 78 -10.74 -18.32 7.66
CA GLN A 78 -11.02 -19.59 8.32
C GLN A 78 -11.65 -19.37 9.70
N ALA A 79 -11.11 -18.45 10.51
CA ALA A 79 -11.66 -18.14 11.83
C ALA A 79 -13.09 -17.60 11.74
N LEU A 80 -13.38 -16.71 10.78
CA LEU A 80 -14.72 -16.14 10.57
C LEU A 80 -15.72 -17.19 10.05
N ILE A 81 -15.30 -18.07 9.14
CA ILE A 81 -16.11 -19.18 8.65
C ILE A 81 -16.46 -20.14 9.79
N LYS A 82 -15.48 -20.47 10.66
CA LYS A 82 -15.72 -21.29 11.87
C LYS A 82 -16.69 -20.63 12.84
N ALA A 83 -16.79 -19.30 12.83
CA ALA A 83 -17.76 -18.54 13.60
C ALA A 83 -19.13 -18.37 12.89
N GLY A 84 -19.33 -19.02 11.75
CA GLY A 84 -20.60 -19.03 11.01
C GLY A 84 -20.85 -17.81 10.13
N ILE A 85 -19.82 -17.02 9.83
CA ILE A 85 -19.92 -15.82 8.98
C ILE A 85 -19.61 -16.17 7.53
N GLU A 86 -20.39 -15.64 6.59
CA GLU A 86 -20.07 -15.73 5.16
C GLU A 86 -18.85 -14.86 4.83
N VAL A 87 -17.88 -15.44 4.11
CA VAL A 87 -16.63 -14.76 3.76
C VAL A 87 -16.34 -14.89 2.28
N TRP A 88 -16.03 -13.78 1.62
CA TRP A 88 -15.50 -13.74 0.27
C TRP A 88 -14.05 -13.23 0.25
N ILE A 89 -13.12 -14.09 -0.18
CA ILE A 89 -11.72 -13.71 -0.38
C ILE A 89 -11.46 -13.56 -1.88
N SER A 90 -11.26 -12.32 -2.30
CA SER A 90 -10.89 -11.98 -3.67
C SER A 90 -9.38 -12.16 -3.89
N ASN A 91 -8.96 -12.46 -5.13
CA ASN A 91 -7.55 -12.70 -5.42
C ASN A 91 -7.15 -12.32 -6.85
N HIS A 92 -7.57 -11.13 -7.30
CA HIS A 92 -7.22 -10.63 -8.63
C HIS A 92 -5.73 -10.29 -8.72
N ARG A 93 -5.15 -10.46 -9.92
CA ARG A 93 -3.72 -10.22 -10.20
C ARG A 93 -3.45 -9.39 -11.46
N SER A 94 -4.48 -9.18 -12.27
CA SER A 94 -4.45 -8.37 -13.50
C SER A 94 -5.48 -7.24 -13.43
N VAL A 95 -5.35 -6.26 -14.32
CA VAL A 95 -6.34 -5.20 -14.56
C VAL A 95 -7.69 -5.81 -14.91
N GLU A 96 -7.73 -6.85 -15.75
CA GLU A 96 -8.99 -7.55 -16.05
C GLU A 96 -9.58 -8.24 -14.80
N GLY A 97 -8.73 -8.80 -13.95
CA GLY A 97 -9.15 -9.34 -12.67
C GLY A 97 -9.77 -8.29 -11.74
N ILE A 98 -9.26 -7.05 -11.75
CA ILE A 98 -9.82 -5.91 -11.02
C ILE A 98 -11.19 -5.55 -11.59
N ARG A 99 -11.35 -5.51 -12.92
CA ARG A 99 -12.64 -5.27 -13.58
C ARG A 99 -13.67 -6.32 -13.18
N ALA A 100 -13.29 -7.60 -13.27
CA ALA A 100 -14.13 -8.71 -12.83
C ALA A 100 -14.47 -8.66 -11.34
N TYR A 101 -13.54 -8.19 -10.49
CA TYR A 101 -13.78 -7.97 -9.07
C TYR A 101 -14.88 -6.93 -8.82
N ILE A 102 -14.82 -5.79 -9.51
CA ILE A 102 -15.83 -4.72 -9.40
C ILE A 102 -17.22 -5.24 -9.81
N LEU A 103 -17.31 -5.98 -10.94
CA LEU A 103 -18.57 -6.57 -11.38
C LEU A 103 -19.13 -7.58 -10.38
N ARG A 104 -18.29 -8.48 -9.85
CA ARG A 104 -18.72 -9.47 -8.86
C ARG A 104 -19.20 -8.81 -7.58
N LEU A 105 -18.45 -7.83 -7.07
CA LEU A 105 -18.85 -7.08 -5.87
C LEU A 105 -20.17 -6.33 -6.09
N GLY A 106 -20.31 -5.65 -7.22
CA GLY A 106 -21.57 -5.01 -7.61
C GLY A 106 -22.74 -5.98 -7.63
N ALA A 107 -22.56 -7.16 -8.23
CA ALA A 107 -23.60 -8.19 -8.27
C ALA A 107 -23.97 -8.74 -6.89
N MET A 108 -22.97 -8.97 -6.01
CA MET A 108 -23.20 -9.46 -4.65
C MET A 108 -24.01 -8.51 -3.79
N VAL A 109 -23.95 -7.19 -4.04
CA VAL A 109 -24.72 -6.20 -3.28
C VAL A 109 -25.94 -5.67 -4.03
N GLY A 110 -26.29 -6.26 -5.18
CA GLY A 110 -27.43 -5.83 -6.01
C GLY A 110 -27.21 -4.52 -6.78
N ALA A 111 -25.97 -4.04 -6.86
CA ALA A 111 -25.58 -2.79 -7.52
C ALA A 111 -24.99 -3.02 -8.93
N THR A 112 -25.43 -4.04 -9.66
CA THR A 112 -24.88 -4.44 -10.97
C THR A 112 -24.85 -3.29 -11.98
N LYS A 113 -25.91 -2.47 -12.07
CA LYS A 113 -25.93 -1.32 -12.99
C LYS A 113 -24.84 -0.31 -12.63
N LYS A 114 -24.75 0.06 -11.35
CA LYS A 114 -23.75 1.03 -10.86
C LYS A 114 -22.32 0.53 -11.11
N ALA A 115 -22.08 -0.78 -10.97
CA ALA A 115 -20.78 -1.38 -11.24
C ALA A 115 -20.40 -1.30 -12.73
N HIS A 116 -21.36 -1.52 -13.64
CA HIS A 116 -21.12 -1.32 -15.08
C HIS A 116 -20.85 0.15 -15.41
N ASP A 117 -21.65 1.08 -14.87
CA ASP A 117 -21.46 2.52 -15.08
C ASP A 117 -20.07 2.96 -14.59
N TYR A 118 -19.67 2.52 -13.39
CA TYR A 118 -18.35 2.81 -12.82
C TYR A 118 -17.20 2.24 -13.66
N LEU A 119 -17.37 1.03 -14.20
CA LEU A 119 -16.36 0.46 -15.10
C LEU A 119 -16.27 1.18 -16.42
N ALA A 120 -17.38 1.66 -16.98
CA ALA A 120 -17.35 2.47 -18.19
C ALA A 120 -16.54 3.77 -17.98
N GLU A 121 -16.63 4.39 -16.81
CA GLU A 121 -15.81 5.55 -16.45
C GLU A 121 -14.31 5.20 -16.37
N ILE A 122 -13.98 4.07 -15.74
CA ILE A 122 -12.60 3.55 -15.64
C ILE A 122 -12.04 3.27 -17.04
N ASP A 123 -12.79 2.53 -17.86
CA ASP A 123 -12.40 2.13 -19.21
C ASP A 123 -12.17 3.37 -20.10
N ALA A 124 -13.06 4.35 -20.04
CA ALA A 124 -12.87 5.63 -20.74
C ALA A 124 -11.60 6.37 -20.25
N GLY A 125 -11.25 6.25 -18.97
CA GLY A 125 -9.99 6.76 -18.42
C GLY A 125 -8.77 6.05 -18.98
N ILE A 126 -8.80 4.71 -19.00
CA ILE A 126 -7.74 3.88 -19.57
C ILE A 126 -7.54 4.18 -21.06
N ASP A 127 -8.62 4.34 -21.82
CA ASP A 127 -8.54 4.62 -23.25
C ASP A 127 -7.96 6.01 -23.54
N ARG A 128 -8.28 7.02 -22.72
CA ARG A 128 -7.61 8.33 -22.79
C ARG A 128 -6.11 8.20 -22.54
N ILE A 129 -5.69 7.38 -21.56
CA ILE A 129 -4.27 7.16 -21.26
C ILE A 129 -3.59 6.42 -22.43
N ARG A 130 -4.22 5.39 -22.99
CA ARG A 130 -3.70 4.67 -24.17
C ARG A 130 -3.53 5.60 -25.37
N ALA A 131 -4.51 6.46 -25.65
CA ALA A 131 -4.41 7.45 -26.73
C ALA A 131 -3.27 8.45 -26.50
N GLN A 132 -3.05 8.89 -25.26
CA GLN A 132 -1.90 9.73 -24.91
C GLN A 132 -0.57 8.99 -25.07
N ALA A 133 -0.50 7.74 -24.61
CA ALA A 133 0.67 6.89 -24.68
C ALA A 133 1.08 6.56 -26.14
N ALA A 134 0.11 6.41 -27.04
CA ALA A 134 0.36 6.18 -28.47
C ALA A 134 1.11 7.34 -29.16
N ASN A 135 1.06 8.55 -28.58
CA ASN A 135 1.78 9.72 -29.09
C ASN A 135 3.20 9.85 -28.54
N LEU A 136 3.67 8.91 -27.70
CA LEU A 136 5.03 8.92 -27.20
C LEU A 136 6.00 8.48 -28.30
N PRO A 137 7.17 9.15 -28.46
CA PRO A 137 8.13 8.82 -29.50
C PRO A 137 8.75 7.43 -29.34
N LYS A 138 8.77 6.92 -28.10
CA LYS A 138 9.20 5.56 -27.76
C LYS A 138 8.57 5.13 -26.44
N ARG A 139 8.62 3.82 -26.19
CA ARG A 139 8.20 3.21 -24.93
C ARG A 139 9.40 3.14 -23.98
N PRO A 140 9.43 3.90 -22.86
CA PRO A 140 10.56 3.84 -21.94
C PRO A 140 10.58 2.50 -21.20
N ARG A 141 11.79 1.99 -20.94
CA ARG A 141 11.97 0.83 -20.05
C ARG A 141 11.73 1.24 -18.59
N VAL A 142 10.81 0.57 -17.91
CA VAL A 142 10.38 0.91 -16.56
C VAL A 142 10.68 -0.24 -15.60
N TYR A 143 11.36 0.07 -14.51
CA TYR A 143 11.49 -0.83 -13.36
C TYR A 143 10.51 -0.41 -12.27
N PHE A 144 9.68 -1.33 -11.81
CA PHE A 144 8.86 -1.14 -10.63
C PHE A 144 9.40 -1.92 -9.44
N GLU A 145 9.62 -1.21 -8.32
CA GLU A 145 10.08 -1.77 -7.06
C GLU A 145 8.96 -1.74 -6.01
N GLU A 146 8.38 -2.92 -5.75
CA GLU A 146 7.36 -3.13 -4.70
C GLU A 146 7.99 -3.12 -3.30
N TRP A 147 9.24 -3.58 -3.18
CA TRP A 147 9.99 -3.66 -1.93
C TRP A 147 11.50 -3.62 -2.19
N ASP A 148 12.28 -3.11 -1.25
CA ASP A 148 13.74 -2.98 -1.38
C ASP A 148 14.53 -4.16 -0.76
N GLU A 149 14.08 -4.71 0.36
CA GLU A 149 14.82 -5.72 1.14
C GLU A 149 13.91 -6.85 1.65
N PRO A 150 13.87 -8.01 0.95
CA PRO A 150 14.54 -8.29 -0.33
C PRO A 150 13.92 -7.50 -1.50
N ARG A 151 14.64 -7.34 -2.62
CA ARG A 151 14.11 -6.62 -3.79
C ARG A 151 12.94 -7.38 -4.38
N ILE A 152 11.76 -6.76 -4.49
CA ILE A 152 10.56 -7.36 -5.10
C ILE A 152 10.15 -6.50 -6.28
N SER A 153 10.08 -7.09 -7.48
CA SER A 153 9.62 -6.43 -8.71
C SER A 153 8.09 -6.23 -8.71
N GLY A 154 7.51 -5.63 -9.75
CA GLY A 154 6.05 -5.44 -9.86
C GLY A 154 5.26 -6.73 -10.13
N ILE A 155 3.96 -6.70 -9.80
CA ILE A 155 3.00 -7.76 -10.13
C ILE A 155 2.28 -7.46 -11.46
N LEU A 156 1.54 -8.43 -12.01
CA LEU A 156 0.94 -8.32 -13.34
C LEU A 156 0.11 -7.05 -13.58
N TRP A 157 -0.81 -6.65 -12.68
CA TRP A 157 -1.56 -5.40 -12.89
C TRP A 157 -0.66 -4.17 -12.97
N VAL A 158 0.47 -4.15 -12.25
CA VAL A 158 1.43 -3.04 -12.30
C VAL A 158 2.12 -3.02 -13.67
N ALA A 159 2.56 -4.17 -14.15
CA ALA A 159 3.15 -4.28 -15.49
C ALA A 159 2.15 -3.90 -16.59
N GLU A 160 0.86 -4.25 -16.44
CA GLU A 160 -0.21 -3.84 -17.36
C GLU A 160 -0.45 -2.32 -17.31
N LEU A 161 -0.47 -1.70 -16.12
CA LEU A 161 -0.60 -0.25 -15.98
C LEU A 161 0.58 0.51 -16.58
N ILE A 162 1.81 0.00 -16.39
CA ILE A 162 3.01 0.52 -17.07
C ILE A 162 2.81 0.46 -18.59
N ARG A 163 2.33 -0.67 -19.11
CA ARG A 163 2.09 -0.87 -20.55
C ARG A 163 1.02 0.06 -21.10
N ILE A 164 -0.08 0.22 -20.37
CA ILE A 164 -1.18 1.14 -20.68
C ILE A 164 -0.68 2.58 -20.73
N ALA A 165 0.19 2.97 -19.80
CA ALA A 165 0.83 4.30 -19.77
C ALA A 165 1.94 4.49 -20.82
N GLY A 166 2.23 3.48 -21.64
CA GLY A 166 3.19 3.55 -22.74
C GLY A 166 4.61 3.14 -22.39
N GLY A 167 4.87 2.62 -21.19
CA GLY A 167 6.17 2.05 -20.82
C GLY A 167 6.26 0.55 -21.09
N ASP A 168 7.47 0.01 -21.00
CA ASP A 168 7.72 -1.43 -21.01
C ASP A 168 8.31 -1.85 -19.68
N ASP A 169 7.60 -2.70 -18.95
CA ASP A 169 8.11 -3.30 -17.72
C ASP A 169 9.35 -4.13 -18.04
N ILE A 170 10.41 -3.97 -17.25
CA ILE A 170 11.66 -4.68 -17.50
C ILE A 170 11.63 -6.13 -17.00
N PHE A 171 10.61 -6.61 -16.30
CA PHE A 171 10.50 -7.99 -15.79
C PHE A 171 9.11 -8.61 -16.06
N PRO A 172 8.62 -8.63 -17.32
CA PRO A 172 7.28 -9.13 -17.63
C PRO A 172 7.09 -10.60 -17.22
N GLU A 173 8.17 -11.39 -17.25
CA GLU A 173 8.20 -12.79 -16.83
C GLU A 173 7.98 -12.98 -15.32
N LEU A 174 8.48 -12.05 -14.51
CA LEU A 174 8.28 -12.06 -13.07
C LEU A 174 6.89 -11.51 -12.72
N ALA A 175 6.43 -10.50 -13.45
CA ALA A 175 5.10 -9.93 -13.24
C ALA A 175 3.99 -10.98 -13.41
N ALA A 176 4.18 -11.97 -14.28
CA ALA A 176 3.26 -13.11 -14.46
C ALA A 176 3.15 -14.03 -13.23
N GLN A 177 4.07 -13.95 -12.26
CA GLN A 177 4.04 -14.74 -11.04
C GLN A 177 3.09 -14.14 -10.00
N SER A 178 2.13 -14.94 -9.54
CA SER A 178 1.08 -14.49 -8.62
C SER A 178 1.56 -14.15 -7.22
N LEU A 179 2.65 -14.78 -6.75
CA LEU A 179 3.15 -14.63 -5.37
C LEU A 179 4.40 -13.75 -5.33
N ALA A 180 4.47 -12.83 -4.37
CA ALA A 180 5.60 -11.93 -4.20
C ALA A 180 6.95 -12.66 -4.05
N ARG A 181 6.97 -13.85 -3.42
CA ARG A 181 8.18 -14.67 -3.26
C ARG A 181 8.83 -15.11 -4.58
N GLN A 182 8.03 -15.23 -5.65
CA GLN A 182 8.49 -15.59 -6.99
C GLN A 182 8.93 -14.37 -7.81
N ARG A 183 8.79 -13.17 -7.25
CA ARG A 183 9.16 -11.88 -7.83
C ARG A 183 10.35 -11.24 -7.09
N ILE A 184 10.97 -12.00 -6.19
CA ILE A 184 12.17 -11.59 -5.47
C ILE A 184 13.37 -11.64 -6.44
N LEU A 185 14.10 -10.55 -6.54
CA LEU A 185 15.36 -10.49 -7.26
C LEU A 185 16.50 -10.85 -6.30
N ALA A 186 17.40 -11.73 -6.74
CA ALA A 186 18.55 -12.16 -5.94
C ALA A 186 19.56 -11.02 -5.72
N ASN A 187 19.76 -10.20 -6.76
CA ASN A 187 20.64 -9.04 -6.77
C ASN A 187 20.17 -8.01 -7.82
N ASP A 188 20.93 -6.94 -7.97
CA ASP A 188 20.60 -5.83 -8.86
C ASP A 188 21.16 -6.02 -10.30
N ASP A 189 21.90 -7.10 -10.58
CA ASP A 189 22.63 -7.30 -11.85
C ASP A 189 21.69 -7.28 -13.05
N GLU A 190 20.53 -7.95 -12.93
CA GLU A 190 19.51 -7.96 -13.98
C GLU A 190 18.86 -6.59 -14.18
N ILE A 191 18.70 -5.80 -13.11
CA ILE A 191 18.17 -4.43 -13.20
C ILE A 191 19.18 -3.57 -13.99
N ILE A 192 20.45 -3.65 -13.63
CA ILE A 192 21.56 -2.93 -14.27
C ILE A 192 21.68 -3.31 -15.73
N ARG A 193 21.67 -4.62 -16.04
CA ARG A 193 21.75 -5.14 -17.41
C ARG A 193 20.60 -4.65 -18.29
N ARG A 194 19.37 -4.61 -17.76
CA ARG A 194 18.17 -4.15 -18.49
C ARG A 194 18.07 -2.63 -18.57
N ALA A 195 18.86 -1.90 -17.79
CA ALA A 195 19.07 -0.46 -17.86
C ALA A 195 17.77 0.38 -17.98
N PRO A 196 16.84 0.31 -17.00
CA PRO A 196 15.61 1.09 -17.01
C PRO A 196 15.87 2.60 -17.15
N GLU A 197 14.97 3.25 -17.89
CA GLU A 197 14.94 4.71 -18.09
C GLU A 197 14.09 5.41 -17.02
N LEU A 198 13.21 4.65 -16.35
CA LEU A 198 12.35 5.11 -15.27
C LEU A 198 12.30 4.05 -14.17
N VAL A 199 12.44 4.48 -12.92
CA VAL A 199 12.24 3.62 -11.74
C VAL A 199 11.04 4.15 -10.97
N LEU A 200 10.06 3.28 -10.77
CA LEU A 200 8.87 3.52 -9.98
C LEU A 200 9.00 2.77 -8.65
N GLY A 201 9.12 3.50 -7.56
CA GLY A 201 9.16 2.93 -6.22
C GLY A 201 7.82 3.02 -5.53
N SER A 202 7.31 1.89 -5.03
CA SER A 202 6.10 1.87 -4.21
C SER A 202 6.28 0.92 -3.05
N TRP A 203 6.87 1.42 -1.97
CA TRP A 203 7.13 0.57 -0.81
C TRP A 203 5.96 0.60 0.18
N CYS A 204 5.43 -0.56 0.54
CA CYS A 204 4.27 -0.59 1.43
C CYS A 204 4.62 -0.25 2.90
N GLY A 205 3.96 0.75 3.49
CA GLY A 205 4.21 1.12 4.89
C GLY A 205 5.56 1.80 5.16
N LYS A 206 6.34 2.13 4.12
CA LYS A 206 7.57 2.93 4.23
C LYS A 206 7.69 3.89 3.05
N LYS A 207 8.32 5.04 3.25
CA LYS A 207 8.47 6.06 2.20
C LYS A 207 9.61 5.67 1.25
N PHE A 208 9.37 5.76 -0.06
CA PHE A 208 10.41 5.53 -1.08
C PHE A 208 11.59 6.49 -0.87
N ARG A 209 12.82 6.01 -1.09
CA ARG A 209 14.05 6.77 -0.89
C ARG A 209 14.87 6.77 -2.18
N PRO A 210 14.58 7.68 -3.14
CA PRO A 210 15.32 7.78 -4.39
C PRO A 210 16.84 7.84 -4.19
N ASP A 211 17.30 8.62 -3.19
CA ASP A 211 18.73 8.78 -2.92
C ASP A 211 19.42 7.46 -2.50
N GLN A 212 18.73 6.64 -1.70
CA GLN A 212 19.24 5.32 -1.29
C GLN A 212 19.27 4.35 -2.47
N VAL A 213 18.28 4.43 -3.35
CA VAL A 213 18.23 3.62 -4.57
C VAL A 213 19.34 4.03 -5.54
N ALA A 214 19.56 5.33 -5.73
CA ALA A 214 20.64 5.86 -6.57
C ALA A 214 22.04 5.52 -6.06
N ALA A 215 22.20 5.40 -4.73
CA ALA A 215 23.47 5.05 -4.09
C ALA A 215 23.82 3.54 -4.14
N ARG A 216 22.95 2.69 -4.73
CA ARG A 216 23.21 1.25 -4.83
C ARG A 216 24.42 0.96 -5.75
N PRO A 217 25.23 -0.06 -5.45
CA PRO A 217 26.35 -0.44 -6.31
C PRO A 217 25.90 -0.68 -7.75
N GLY A 218 26.59 -0.07 -8.72
CA GLY A 218 26.28 -0.20 -10.15
C GLY A 218 25.14 0.68 -10.68
N TRP A 219 24.41 1.41 -9.82
CA TRP A 219 23.30 2.27 -10.24
C TRP A 219 23.72 3.66 -10.73
N ALA A 220 24.94 4.12 -10.45
CA ALA A 220 25.40 5.46 -10.82
C ALA A 220 25.31 5.73 -12.34
N GLU A 221 25.57 4.71 -13.16
CA GLU A 221 25.50 4.81 -14.64
C GLU A 221 24.12 4.48 -15.21
N MET A 222 23.15 4.11 -14.35
CA MET A 222 21.79 3.76 -14.77
C MET A 222 21.11 4.97 -15.45
N PRO A 223 20.46 4.80 -16.62
CA PRO A 223 19.75 5.89 -17.28
C PRO A 223 18.72 6.59 -16.38
N ALA A 224 17.97 5.81 -15.59
CA ALA A 224 17.03 6.38 -14.61
C ALA A 224 17.71 7.27 -13.56
N VAL A 225 18.89 6.89 -13.05
CA VAL A 225 19.62 7.68 -12.04
C VAL A 225 20.22 8.93 -12.67
N ARG A 226 20.91 8.80 -13.81
CA ARG A 226 21.51 9.92 -14.53
C ARG A 226 20.49 11.01 -14.92
N HIS A 227 19.25 10.62 -15.24
CA HIS A 227 18.19 11.54 -15.60
C HIS A 227 17.29 11.97 -14.42
N GLY A 228 17.58 11.50 -13.20
CA GLY A 228 16.75 11.79 -12.02
C GLY A 228 15.32 11.23 -12.13
N ALA A 229 15.14 10.13 -12.85
CA ALA A 229 13.85 9.47 -13.12
C ALA A 229 13.57 8.35 -12.10
N LEU A 230 13.68 8.67 -10.82
CA LEU A 230 13.31 7.81 -9.70
C LEU A 230 12.08 8.44 -9.03
N VAL A 231 10.91 7.82 -9.19
CA VAL A 231 9.62 8.42 -8.83
C VAL A 231 8.90 7.54 -7.82
N GLU A 232 8.38 8.16 -6.75
CA GLU A 232 7.51 7.48 -5.79
C GLU A 232 6.07 7.40 -6.31
N ILE A 233 5.49 6.20 -6.27
CA ILE A 233 4.05 6.00 -6.29
C ILE A 233 3.64 5.59 -4.88
N LYS A 234 2.77 6.36 -4.23
CA LYS A 234 2.32 6.03 -2.87
C LYS A 234 1.64 4.66 -2.89
N SER A 235 2.04 3.77 -1.98
CA SER A 235 1.52 2.39 -1.93
C SER A 235 -0.01 2.28 -1.92
N PRO A 236 -0.80 3.15 -1.24
CA PRO A 236 -2.25 3.07 -1.28
C PRO A 236 -2.85 3.20 -2.68
N ILE A 237 -2.12 3.77 -3.65
CA ILE A 237 -2.62 4.02 -5.00
C ILE A 237 -2.50 2.77 -5.88
N ILE A 238 -1.48 1.93 -5.64
CA ILE A 238 -1.07 0.90 -6.61
C ILE A 238 -0.87 -0.50 -6.01
N LEU A 239 -0.69 -0.59 -4.69
CA LEU A 239 -0.53 -1.86 -3.99
C LEU A 239 -1.69 -2.09 -3.02
N PRO A 240 -2.32 -3.29 -3.05
CA PRO A 240 -3.02 -3.80 -1.89
C PRO A 240 -2.02 -3.84 -0.73
N HIS A 241 -2.30 -3.10 0.34
CA HIS A 241 -1.32 -2.79 1.38
C HIS A 241 -0.70 -4.03 2.04
N ARG A 242 0.47 -4.49 1.60
CA ARG A 242 1.26 -5.51 2.30
C ARG A 242 2.04 -4.89 3.45
N THR A 243 1.63 -5.07 4.70
CA THR A 243 2.59 -4.84 5.80
C THR A 243 3.45 -6.09 5.98
N PRO A 244 4.79 -6.01 5.88
CA PRO A 244 5.62 -6.94 6.63
C PRO A 244 5.44 -6.59 8.11
N SER A 245 5.39 -7.64 8.91
CA SER A 245 5.19 -7.65 10.34
C SER A 245 6.03 -6.63 11.12
N GLN A 246 5.51 -6.33 12.30
CA GLN A 246 6.27 -5.91 13.45
C GLN A 246 7.67 -6.55 13.50
N ARG A 247 8.63 -5.75 13.96
CA ARG A 247 10.02 -6.12 14.28
C ARG A 247 10.06 -7.54 14.85
N PRO A 248 10.85 -8.47 14.28
CA PRO A 248 11.15 -9.70 14.98
C PRO A 248 11.83 -9.32 16.30
N HIS A 249 11.29 -9.82 17.40
CA HIS A 249 11.93 -9.82 18.70
C HIS A 249 13.39 -10.25 18.54
N ARG A 250 14.34 -9.36 18.87
CA ARG A 250 15.67 -9.78 19.32
C ARG A 250 15.63 -9.85 20.83
N LEU A 251 15.26 -11.02 21.33
CA LEU A 251 15.70 -11.53 22.63
C LEU A 251 16.73 -12.63 22.34
N ALA A 252 17.71 -12.73 23.24
CA ALA A 252 18.93 -13.54 23.26
C ALA A 252 20.14 -12.96 22.46
N ALA A 253 21.34 -12.80 23.02
CA ALA A 253 21.91 -13.45 24.21
C ALA A 253 22.89 -12.55 25.00
N CYS A 254 22.92 -12.83 26.30
CA CYS A 254 23.92 -12.43 27.29
C CYS A 254 25.37 -12.68 26.83
N CYS A 255 26.29 -11.80 27.23
CA CYS A 255 27.31 -12.08 28.26
C CYS A 255 28.52 -11.13 28.09
N GLY A 256 29.01 -10.58 29.21
CA GLY A 256 30.21 -9.75 29.32
C GLY A 256 29.84 -8.32 29.75
N THR A 257 30.08 -7.84 30.98
CA THR A 257 31.15 -8.21 31.91
C THR A 257 30.83 -7.69 33.33
N ARG A 258 31.05 -8.56 34.34
CA ARG A 258 31.38 -8.31 35.76
C ARG A 258 30.41 -7.48 36.62
N CYS A 259 29.41 -8.18 37.16
CA CYS A 259 29.04 -8.00 38.56
C CYS A 259 30.03 -8.81 39.43
N GLN A 260 30.89 -8.13 40.18
CA GLN A 260 31.70 -8.75 41.22
C GLN A 260 31.53 -7.98 42.52
N ARG A 261 31.11 -8.74 43.55
CA ARG A 261 31.02 -8.43 44.99
C ARG A 261 29.74 -7.73 45.43
N ARG A 262 29.11 -8.08 46.55
CA ARG A 262 29.19 -9.19 47.54
C ARG A 262 27.93 -9.02 48.41
N HIS A 263 27.32 -10.14 48.79
CA HIS A 263 26.35 -10.29 49.90
C HIS A 263 25.05 -9.46 49.91
N CYS A 264 23.97 -10.17 49.61
CA CYS A 264 22.64 -9.90 50.15
C CYS A 264 22.66 -10.05 51.68
N PHE A 265 21.95 -9.19 52.41
CA PHE A 265 21.33 -9.53 53.69
C PHE A 265 20.00 -8.77 53.87
N HIS A 266 19.01 -9.48 54.41
CA HIS A 266 17.63 -9.07 54.66
C HIS A 266 17.48 -8.03 55.79
N GLY A 267 16.49 -7.15 55.65
CA GLY A 267 15.93 -6.32 56.73
C GLY A 267 14.95 -5.27 56.18
N GLU A 268 13.67 -5.33 56.54
CA GLU A 268 12.60 -4.36 56.22
C GLU A 268 12.84 -2.95 56.84
N PRO A 269 11.99 -1.90 56.66
CA PRO A 269 10.81 -1.70 55.78
C PRO A 269 10.83 -0.38 54.96
N GLY A 270 10.06 -0.34 53.86
CA GLY A 270 9.43 0.87 53.32
C GLY A 270 10.27 2.12 53.06
N CYS A 271 10.74 2.32 51.82
CA CYS A 271 11.09 3.64 51.31
C CYS A 271 10.19 3.99 50.11
N TRP A 272 9.20 4.82 50.37
CA TRP A 272 8.48 5.61 49.37
C TRP A 272 9.24 6.92 49.11
N CYS A 273 9.55 7.17 47.85
CA CYS A 273 9.72 8.52 47.28
C CYS A 273 9.23 8.36 45.83
N GLY A 274 8.11 8.92 45.39
CA GLY A 274 7.59 10.26 45.68
C GLY A 274 8.17 11.21 44.63
N GLN A 275 7.32 11.69 43.71
CA GLN A 275 7.60 12.68 42.65
C GLN A 275 8.24 12.17 41.35
N CYS A 276 7.41 11.97 40.31
CA CYS A 276 7.27 12.97 39.24
C CYS A 276 6.15 12.57 38.27
N ARG A 277 5.15 13.45 38.16
CA ARG A 277 4.02 13.38 37.22
C ARG A 277 4.43 13.85 35.81
N TRP A 278 3.66 13.39 34.85
CA TRP A 278 3.51 13.90 33.48
C TRP A 278 3.51 15.44 33.37
N LEU A 279 4.27 15.98 32.40
CA LEU A 279 4.02 17.29 31.80
C LEU A 279 4.29 17.28 30.29
N ASP A 280 3.29 17.79 29.55
CA ASP A 280 3.32 18.23 28.15
C ASP A 280 4.45 19.24 27.89
N ALA A 281 5.02 19.22 26.68
CA ALA A 281 5.83 20.32 26.15
C ALA A 281 5.33 20.73 24.75
N ARG A 282 4.35 21.65 24.74
CA ARG A 282 4.26 22.70 23.72
C ARG A 282 5.27 23.80 24.08
N SER A 283 5.67 24.58 23.08
CA SER A 283 6.50 25.80 23.13
C SER A 283 8.01 25.61 23.26
N VAL A 284 8.68 25.60 22.10
CA VAL A 284 9.93 26.35 21.95
C VAL A 284 9.66 27.38 20.86
N ASP A 285 9.59 28.62 21.31
CA ASP A 285 9.56 29.82 20.50
C ASP A 285 11.00 30.09 20.04
N CYS A 286 11.24 30.03 18.73
CA CYS A 286 12.43 30.59 18.10
C CYS A 286 11.94 31.59 17.07
N GLY A 287 11.73 32.82 17.54
CA GLY A 287 11.49 33.98 16.69
C GLY A 287 12.72 34.32 15.84
N ASN A 288 12.41 34.89 14.67
CA ASN A 288 13.28 35.71 13.83
C ASN A 288 14.04 35.04 12.67
N CYS A 289 13.29 34.61 11.65
CA CYS A 289 13.69 34.80 10.25
C CYS A 289 12.47 35.34 9.48
N GLY A 290 12.36 36.67 9.44
CA GLY A 290 11.36 37.34 8.61
C GLY A 290 11.70 37.17 7.14
N LEU A 291 10.82 36.52 6.39
CA LEU A 291 10.55 36.79 4.98
C LEU A 291 9.10 36.34 4.71
N GLY A 292 8.24 37.33 4.46
CA GLY A 292 6.85 37.12 4.10
C GLY A 292 6.71 36.43 2.75
N GLY A 293 5.74 35.54 2.65
CA GLY A 293 5.38 34.89 1.40
C GLY A 293 4.31 33.83 1.62
N ARG A 294 3.05 34.23 1.73
CA ARG A 294 1.91 33.31 1.70
C ARG A 294 1.92 32.59 0.35
N ARG A 295 2.07 31.25 0.35
CA ARG A 295 1.66 30.42 -0.77
C ARG A 295 0.59 29.45 -0.29
N HIS A 296 -0.60 29.63 -0.83
CA HIS A 296 -1.67 28.64 -0.85
C HIS A 296 -1.12 27.33 -1.42
N VAL A 297 -1.25 26.25 -0.64
CA VAL A 297 -1.04 24.89 -1.14
C VAL A 297 -2.40 24.35 -1.51
N ASP A 298 -2.76 24.49 -2.78
CA ASP A 298 -3.95 23.85 -3.34
C ASP A 298 -3.74 22.33 -3.35
N GLY A 299 -4.67 21.64 -2.69
CA GLY A 299 -4.83 20.20 -2.74
C GLY A 299 -5.20 19.75 -4.14
N GLY A 300 -4.28 19.05 -4.80
CA GLY A 300 -4.51 18.55 -6.15
C GLY A 300 -3.30 17.78 -6.65
N GLY A 301 -3.02 16.61 -6.07
CA GLY A 301 -2.05 15.66 -6.59
C GLY A 301 -2.51 15.05 -7.91
N ARG A 302 -2.52 15.83 -9.00
CA ARG A 302 -2.61 15.32 -10.37
C ARG A 302 -1.21 14.94 -10.82
N ILE A 303 -0.96 13.64 -11.02
CA ILE A 303 0.23 13.16 -11.71
C ILE A 303 0.12 13.64 -13.17
N ARG A 304 0.79 14.74 -13.51
CA ARG A 304 0.90 15.20 -14.90
C ARG A 304 2.04 14.44 -15.57
N PHE A 305 1.73 13.32 -16.24
CA PHE A 305 2.64 12.64 -17.17
C PHE A 305 3.24 13.60 -18.24
N GLY A 306 2.56 14.71 -18.52
CA GLY A 306 3.02 15.73 -19.47
C GLY A 306 4.33 16.44 -19.13
N GLN A 307 4.81 16.42 -17.87
CA GLN A 307 6.12 17.00 -17.55
C GLN A 307 7.29 16.19 -18.13
N PHE A 308 7.09 14.89 -18.38
CA PHE A 308 8.11 14.04 -19.02
C PHE A 308 8.26 14.34 -20.52
N ALA A 309 7.15 14.58 -21.23
CA ALA A 309 7.15 14.90 -22.66
C ALA A 309 7.85 16.24 -22.96
N SER A 310 7.78 17.23 -22.06
CA SER A 310 8.45 18.52 -22.25
C SER A 310 9.99 18.42 -22.23
N ARG A 311 10.54 17.47 -21.46
CA ARG A 311 11.99 17.23 -21.41
C ARG A 311 12.50 16.36 -22.56
N TYR A 312 11.64 15.55 -23.17
CA TYR A 312 11.98 14.70 -24.32
C TYR A 312 11.83 15.40 -25.67
N ARG A 313 11.09 16.52 -25.77
CA ARG A 313 11.00 17.32 -27.02
C ARG A 313 12.19 18.25 -27.27
N ALA A 314 13.10 18.38 -26.31
CA ALA A 314 14.23 19.30 -26.38
C ALA A 314 15.57 18.64 -26.74
N ARG A 315 15.57 17.40 -27.26
CA ARG A 315 16.75 16.72 -27.80
C ARG A 315 16.38 15.85 -29.00
#